data_AF-X1ALW5-F1
#
_entry.id   AF-X1ALW5-F1
#
_cell.length_a   1.000
_cell.length_b   1.000
_cell.length_c   1.000
_cell.angle_alpha   90.00
_cell.angle_beta   90.00
_cell.angle_gamma   90.00
#
_symmetry.space_group_name_H-M   'P 1'
#
loop_
_entity.id
_entity.type
_entity.pdbx_description
1 polymer ?
#
loop_
_entity_poly.entity_id
_entity_poly.type
_entity_poly.pdbx_seq_one_letter_code
_entity_poly.pdbx_strand_id
1 'polypeptide(L)'
;MSKTDLQQELEKESLKIASVPEGTAKVSLRTESKKLIEKDIKKMLARYDFYDDNLNWRGSFANDFVDNGDGTITDKATGLMWQKSGSSRAKGWKRAQRYVKGLNKDVFAGYSDWRWPTIEELASLVEREKVNGVHIDPVFDSKQKTCWSADSNLIGGEGRTGSEVWIGNFAQA
;
A
#
# COMPACT_ATOMS: atom_id res chain seq x y z
N MET A 1 18.27 -32.05 30.48
CA MET A 1 18.87 -31.08 29.53
C MET A 1 19.60 -30.04 30.35
N SER A 2 20.88 -29.81 30.06
CA SER A 2 21.68 -28.80 30.77
C SER A 2 21.34 -27.40 30.24
N LYS A 3 21.61 -26.34 31.02
CA LYS A 3 21.41 -24.94 30.57
C LYS A 3 22.17 -24.63 29.27
N THR A 4 23.32 -25.28 29.08
CA THR A 4 24.16 -25.14 27.89
C THR A 4 23.49 -25.70 26.63
N ASP A 5 22.77 -26.82 26.75
CA ASP A 5 22.06 -27.44 25.62
C ASP A 5 20.90 -26.56 25.14
N LEU A 6 20.18 -25.92 26.08
CA LEU A 6 19.09 -24.99 25.76
C LEU A 6 19.60 -23.72 25.07
N GLN A 7 20.76 -23.20 25.47
CA GLN A 7 21.36 -22.03 24.83
C GLN A 7 21.83 -22.33 23.42
N GLN A 8 22.43 -23.51 23.20
CA GLN A 8 22.84 -23.95 21.86
C GLN A 8 21.64 -24.20 20.93
N GLU A 9 20.53 -24.72 21.47
CA GLU A 9 19.31 -24.93 20.69
C GLU A 9 18.65 -23.59 20.32
N LEU A 10 18.57 -22.63 21.26
CA LEU A 10 18.05 -21.28 21.00
C LEU A 10 18.92 -20.50 20.00
N GLU A 11 20.24 -20.66 20.07
CA GLU A 11 21.16 -20.00 19.13
C GLU A 11 21.04 -20.64 17.73
N LYS A 12 20.91 -21.97 17.63
CA LYS A 12 20.60 -22.67 16.36
C LYS A 12 19.23 -22.29 15.80
N GLU A 13 18.21 -22.10 16.64
CA GLU A 13 16.91 -21.58 16.22
C GLU A 13 17.01 -20.14 15.74
N SER A 14 17.77 -19.27 16.42
CA SER A 14 18.01 -17.89 15.95
C SER A 14 18.77 -17.83 14.63
N LEU A 15 19.71 -18.75 14.41
CA LEU A 15 20.48 -18.86 13.16
C LEU A 15 19.64 -19.43 12.00
N LYS A 16 18.64 -20.28 12.29
CA LYS A 16 17.64 -20.72 11.30
C LYS A 16 16.69 -19.59 10.91
N ILE A 17 16.35 -18.69 11.84
CA ILE A 17 15.56 -17.48 11.54
C ILE A 17 16.39 -16.50 10.70
N ALA A 18 17.70 -16.43 10.90
CA ALA A 18 18.60 -15.58 10.12
C ALA A 18 18.88 -16.07 8.69
N SER A 19 18.44 -17.28 8.31
CA SER A 19 18.62 -17.84 6.95
C SER A 19 17.35 -17.77 6.09
N VAL A 20 16.38 -16.91 6.43
CA VAL A 20 15.25 -16.63 5.54
C VAL A 20 15.82 -16.04 4.24
N PRO A 21 15.57 -16.65 3.07
CA PRO A 21 16.09 -16.13 1.81
C PRO A 21 15.55 -14.72 1.57
N GLU A 22 16.46 -13.75 1.44
CA GLU A 22 16.18 -12.42 0.90
C GLU A 22 15.55 -12.58 -0.49
N GLY A 23 14.26 -12.30 -0.57
CA GLY A 23 13.45 -12.52 -1.75
C GLY A 23 12.05 -12.97 -1.35
N THR A 24 11.31 -12.10 -0.65
CA THR A 24 9.87 -12.27 -0.50
C THR A 24 9.26 -12.42 -1.89
N ALA A 25 8.57 -13.53 -2.13
CA ALA A 25 7.89 -13.77 -3.39
C ALA A 25 6.95 -12.60 -3.68
N LYS A 26 7.07 -12.00 -4.87
CA LYS A 26 6.25 -10.85 -5.25
C LYS A 26 4.77 -11.19 -5.14
N VAL A 27 4.02 -10.36 -4.42
CA VAL A 27 2.57 -10.50 -4.31
C VAL A 27 1.91 -9.85 -5.53
N SER A 28 1.07 -10.60 -6.23
CA SER A 28 0.27 -10.07 -7.33
C SER A 28 -1.02 -9.47 -6.80
N LEU A 29 -1.15 -8.14 -6.89
CA LEU A 29 -2.34 -7.41 -6.47
C LEU A 29 -3.29 -7.16 -7.63
N ARG A 30 -4.57 -6.96 -7.31
CA ARG A 30 -5.58 -6.60 -8.29
C ARG A 30 -5.36 -5.18 -8.84
N THR A 31 -5.32 -5.09 -10.17
CA THR A 31 -5.16 -3.84 -10.92
C THR A 31 -6.49 -3.23 -11.37
N GLU A 32 -7.51 -4.05 -11.60
CA GLU A 32 -8.81 -3.62 -12.11
C GLU A 32 -9.72 -3.13 -10.99
N SER A 33 -10.36 -1.98 -11.16
CA SER A 33 -11.29 -1.42 -10.16
C SER A 33 -12.46 -2.35 -9.84
N LYS A 34 -12.88 -2.40 -8.58
CA LYS A 34 -13.98 -3.24 -8.10
C LYS A 34 -14.90 -2.47 -7.16
N LYS A 35 -16.16 -2.88 -7.15
CA LYS A 35 -17.14 -2.51 -6.15
C LYS A 35 -16.94 -3.36 -4.89
N LEU A 36 -16.60 -2.73 -3.77
CA LEU A 36 -16.23 -3.42 -2.52
C LEU A 36 -17.16 -3.03 -1.38
N ILE A 37 -17.46 -4.01 -0.52
CA ILE A 37 -18.00 -3.79 0.83
C ILE A 37 -16.92 -4.02 1.89
N GLU A 38 -17.14 -3.56 3.12
CA GLU A 38 -16.22 -3.74 4.25
C GLU A 38 -15.78 -5.21 4.43
N LYS A 39 -16.70 -6.17 4.25
CA LYS A 39 -16.38 -7.60 4.32
C LYS A 39 -15.34 -8.04 3.28
N ASP A 40 -15.37 -7.46 2.08
CA ASP A 40 -14.38 -7.75 1.05
C ASP A 40 -13.03 -7.13 1.41
N ILE A 41 -13.02 -5.91 1.95
CA ILE A 41 -11.81 -5.21 2.42
C ILE A 41 -11.15 -6.01 3.54
N LYS A 42 -11.91 -6.39 4.58
CA LYS A 42 -11.37 -7.19 5.70
C LYS A 42 -10.76 -8.51 5.23
N LYS A 43 -11.40 -9.19 4.28
CA LYS A 43 -10.84 -10.42 3.68
C LYS A 43 -9.56 -10.15 2.89
N MET A 44 -9.52 -9.05 2.14
CA MET A 44 -8.36 -8.65 1.36
C MET A 44 -7.17 -8.32 2.28
N LEU A 45 -7.38 -7.50 3.32
CA LEU A 45 -6.35 -7.17 4.30
C LEU A 45 -5.78 -8.42 4.97
N ALA A 46 -6.65 -9.33 5.43
CA ALA A 46 -6.23 -10.58 6.06
C ALA A 46 -5.50 -11.52 5.08
N ARG A 47 -5.84 -11.51 3.78
CA ARG A 47 -5.22 -12.38 2.77
C ARG A 47 -3.75 -12.05 2.56
N TYR A 48 -3.40 -10.76 2.56
CA TYR A 48 -2.05 -10.29 2.27
C TYR A 48 -1.31 -9.81 3.52
N ASP A 49 -1.94 -9.96 4.69
CA ASP A 49 -1.46 -9.46 5.96
C ASP A 49 -1.19 -7.94 5.97
N PHE A 50 -1.98 -7.18 5.20
CA PHE A 50 -1.87 -5.72 5.18
C PHE A 50 -2.36 -5.11 6.48
N TYR A 51 -1.64 -4.11 6.97
CA TYR A 51 -1.98 -3.40 8.18
C TYR A 51 -3.20 -2.48 7.96
N ASP A 52 -4.09 -2.48 8.93
CA ASP A 52 -5.16 -1.49 9.10
C ASP A 52 -5.54 -1.49 10.59
N ASP A 53 -5.45 -0.36 11.28
CA ASP A 53 -5.72 -0.24 12.72
C ASP A 53 -7.09 -0.81 13.16
N ASN A 54 -8.11 -0.75 12.31
CA ASN A 54 -9.47 -1.14 12.68
C ASN A 54 -9.81 -2.56 12.22
N LEU A 55 -9.37 -2.92 11.00
CA LEU A 55 -9.77 -4.16 10.33
C LEU A 55 -8.71 -5.26 10.43
N ASN A 56 -7.43 -4.90 10.55
CA ASN A 56 -6.30 -5.83 10.66
C ASN A 56 -5.07 -5.24 11.39
N TRP A 57 -5.22 -4.86 12.67
CA TRP A 57 -4.18 -4.16 13.45
C TRP A 57 -2.88 -4.96 13.67
N ARG A 58 -2.91 -6.27 13.40
CA ARG A 58 -1.74 -7.16 13.48
C ARG A 58 -1.03 -7.35 12.14
N GLY A 59 -1.56 -6.76 11.07
CA GLY A 59 -0.97 -6.84 9.75
C GLY A 59 0.49 -6.40 9.77
N SER A 60 1.33 -7.17 9.09
CA SER A 60 2.78 -7.03 9.10
C SER A 60 3.41 -7.28 7.73
N PHE A 61 2.65 -7.02 6.66
CA PHE A 61 3.14 -7.10 5.29
C PHE A 61 4.52 -6.44 5.13
N ALA A 62 5.47 -7.19 4.57
CA ALA A 62 6.84 -6.74 4.42
C ALA A 62 6.99 -5.91 3.14
N ASN A 63 7.06 -4.58 3.32
CA ASN A 63 7.37 -3.62 2.27
C ASN A 63 8.84 -3.70 1.82
N ASP A 64 9.10 -3.41 0.54
CA ASP A 64 10.45 -3.27 -0.01
C ASP A 64 10.46 -2.16 -1.07
N PHE A 65 10.75 -0.94 -0.65
CA PHE A 65 10.70 0.26 -1.50
C PHE A 65 12.09 0.72 -1.93
N VAL A 66 12.20 1.14 -3.19
CA VAL A 66 13.41 1.74 -3.76
C VAL A 66 13.07 3.05 -4.45
N ASP A 67 13.69 4.14 -4.01
CA ASP A 67 13.64 5.42 -4.72
C ASP A 67 14.43 5.33 -6.02
N ASN A 68 13.79 5.63 -7.15
CA ASN A 68 14.44 5.60 -8.46
C ASN A 68 15.17 6.92 -8.78
N GLY A 69 15.02 7.97 -7.95
CA GLY A 69 15.69 9.26 -8.14
C GLY A 69 15.09 10.16 -9.22
N ASP A 70 14.00 9.74 -9.85
CA ASP A 70 13.28 10.44 -10.93
C ASP A 70 11.88 10.92 -10.50
N GLY A 71 11.58 10.82 -9.20
CA GLY A 71 10.25 11.11 -8.64
C GLY A 71 9.34 9.89 -8.56
N THR A 72 9.85 8.69 -8.83
CA THR A 72 9.14 7.41 -8.67
C THR A 72 9.78 6.52 -7.61
N ILE A 73 8.98 5.58 -7.09
CA ILE A 73 9.40 4.55 -6.12
C ILE A 73 9.00 3.19 -6.69
N THR A 74 9.94 2.26 -6.72
CA THR A 74 9.68 0.85 -7.02
C THR A 74 9.33 0.12 -5.73
N ASP A 75 8.16 -0.51 -5.69
CA ASP A 75 7.79 -1.48 -4.66
C ASP A 75 8.15 -2.89 -5.16
N LYS A 76 9.24 -3.44 -4.65
CA LYS A 76 9.72 -4.78 -5.02
C LYS A 76 8.84 -5.90 -4.47
N ALA A 77 8.13 -5.67 -3.36
CA ALA A 77 7.25 -6.66 -2.75
C ALA A 77 6.01 -6.92 -3.60
N THR A 78 5.50 -5.91 -4.32
CA THR A 78 4.33 -6.03 -5.21
C THR A 78 4.70 -6.00 -6.69
N GLY A 79 5.89 -5.50 -7.03
CA GLY A 79 6.30 -5.22 -8.40
C GLY A 79 5.67 -3.95 -8.99
N LEU A 80 4.97 -3.15 -8.19
CA LEU A 80 4.35 -1.90 -8.61
C LEU A 80 5.36 -0.75 -8.58
N MET A 81 5.05 0.32 -9.32
CA MET A 81 5.77 1.58 -9.27
C MET A 81 4.81 2.70 -8.89
N TRP A 82 5.29 3.57 -8.02
CA TRP A 82 4.51 4.63 -7.40
C TRP A 82 5.12 5.98 -7.70
N GLN A 83 4.29 7.01 -7.75
CA GLN A 83 4.79 8.38 -7.73
C GLN A 83 5.15 8.78 -6.31
N LYS A 84 6.35 9.32 -6.10
CA LYS A 84 6.89 9.66 -4.77
C LYS A 84 6.06 10.68 -4.00
N SER A 85 5.58 11.72 -4.70
CA SER A 85 4.81 12.82 -4.09
C SER A 85 3.34 12.83 -4.46
N GLY A 86 2.81 11.81 -5.14
CA GLY A 86 1.40 11.75 -5.57
C GLY A 86 0.82 13.06 -6.17
N SER A 87 -0.49 13.21 -6.09
CA SER A 87 -1.18 14.44 -6.50
C SER A 87 -1.57 15.31 -5.31
N SER A 88 -1.09 16.56 -5.26
CA SER A 88 -1.49 17.53 -4.24
C SER A 88 -2.91 18.11 -4.42
N ARG A 89 -3.53 17.90 -5.59
CA ARG A 89 -4.75 18.63 -6.02
C ARG A 89 -5.86 17.77 -6.62
N ALA A 90 -5.63 16.48 -6.85
CA ALA A 90 -6.64 15.60 -7.43
C ALA A 90 -7.70 15.16 -6.40
N LYS A 91 -8.59 16.10 -6.02
CA LYS A 91 -9.79 15.78 -5.25
C LYS A 91 -10.92 15.34 -6.18
N GLY A 92 -11.32 14.07 -6.09
CA GLY A 92 -12.45 13.50 -6.82
C GLY A 92 -12.13 12.90 -8.20
N TRP A 93 -13.00 11.99 -8.64
CA TRP A 93 -12.82 11.13 -9.81
C TRP A 93 -12.36 11.84 -11.09
N LYS A 94 -13.09 12.86 -11.52
CA LYS A 94 -12.76 13.61 -12.74
C LYS A 94 -11.40 14.32 -12.68
N ARG A 95 -10.93 14.71 -11.49
CA ARG A 95 -9.62 15.35 -11.33
C ARG A 95 -8.50 14.32 -11.34
N ALA A 96 -8.68 13.20 -10.65
CA ALA A 96 -7.73 12.08 -10.66
C ALA A 96 -7.54 11.50 -12.06
N GLN A 97 -8.64 11.26 -12.81
CA GLN A 97 -8.54 10.81 -14.20
C GLN A 97 -7.77 11.80 -15.10
N ARG A 98 -8.01 13.11 -14.94
CA ARG A 98 -7.26 14.12 -15.69
C ARG A 98 -5.78 14.16 -15.30
N TYR A 99 -5.49 13.97 -14.02
CA TYR A 99 -4.12 13.92 -13.51
C TYR A 99 -3.34 12.77 -14.14
N VAL A 100 -3.89 11.55 -14.08
CA VAL A 100 -3.30 10.36 -14.71
C VAL A 100 -3.12 10.55 -16.22
N LYS A 101 -4.13 11.08 -16.92
CA LYS A 101 -4.01 11.40 -18.35
C LYS A 101 -2.89 12.41 -18.64
N GLY A 102 -2.68 13.38 -17.75
CA GLY A 102 -1.57 14.32 -17.82
C GLY A 102 -0.22 13.62 -17.71
N LEU A 103 -0.03 12.79 -16.68
CA LEU A 103 1.20 12.01 -16.49
C LEU A 103 1.54 11.18 -17.74
N ASN A 104 0.54 10.50 -18.31
CA ASN A 104 0.73 9.66 -19.50
C ASN A 104 1.04 10.46 -20.75
N LYS A 105 0.41 11.63 -20.91
CA LYS A 105 0.70 12.54 -22.02
C LYS A 105 2.11 13.11 -21.92
N ASP A 106 2.54 13.44 -20.71
CA ASP A 106 3.83 14.07 -20.43
C ASP A 106 4.98 13.05 -20.33
N VAL A 107 4.67 11.74 -20.42
CA VAL A 107 5.63 10.64 -20.28
C VAL A 107 6.45 10.79 -18.99
N PHE A 108 5.74 11.06 -17.89
CA PHE A 108 6.37 11.34 -16.61
C PHE A 108 7.29 10.19 -16.18
N ALA A 109 8.52 10.54 -15.80
CA ALA A 109 9.61 9.59 -15.47
C ALA A 109 9.92 8.56 -16.58
N GLY A 110 9.56 8.84 -17.84
CA GLY A 110 9.75 7.90 -18.94
C GLY A 110 8.59 6.92 -19.18
N TYR A 111 7.50 7.03 -18.40
CA TYR A 111 6.37 6.09 -18.44
C TYR A 111 5.07 6.76 -18.89
N SER A 112 4.25 6.02 -19.62
CA SER A 112 2.98 6.48 -20.19
C SER A 112 1.78 5.58 -19.88
N ASP A 113 1.98 4.65 -18.94
CA ASP A 113 1.03 3.65 -18.45
C ASP A 113 0.62 3.89 -16.99
N TRP A 114 0.79 5.12 -16.49
CA TRP A 114 0.29 5.53 -15.19
C TRP A 114 -1.22 5.28 -15.12
N ARG A 115 -1.64 4.77 -13.96
CA ARG A 115 -3.05 4.50 -13.66
C ARG A 115 -3.37 4.88 -12.22
N TRP A 116 -4.65 4.82 -11.93
CA TRP A 116 -5.14 5.05 -10.57
C TRP A 116 -5.07 3.74 -9.78
N PRO A 117 -4.43 3.70 -8.59
CA PRO A 117 -4.34 2.48 -7.78
C PRO A 117 -5.68 2.02 -7.18
N THR A 118 -5.85 0.71 -6.96
CA THR A 118 -6.97 0.12 -6.21
C THR A 118 -6.77 0.21 -4.69
N ILE A 119 -7.79 -0.11 -3.87
CA ILE A 119 -7.62 -0.19 -2.41
C ILE A 119 -6.61 -1.27 -2.02
N GLU A 120 -6.59 -2.38 -2.76
CA GLU A 120 -5.68 -3.50 -2.50
C GLU A 120 -4.22 -3.07 -2.69
N GLU A 121 -3.96 -2.24 -3.70
CA GLU A 121 -2.63 -1.67 -3.95
C GLU A 121 -2.29 -0.54 -2.95
N LEU A 122 -3.26 0.30 -2.59
CA LEU A 122 -3.00 1.33 -1.57
C LEU A 122 -2.75 0.73 -0.18
N ALA A 123 -3.43 -0.35 0.17
CA ALA A 123 -3.24 -1.06 1.44
C ALA A 123 -1.83 -1.67 1.55
N SER A 124 -1.20 -2.02 0.43
CA SER A 124 0.18 -2.50 0.43
C SER A 124 1.19 -1.40 0.75
N LEU A 125 0.82 -0.11 0.72
CA LEU A 125 1.70 1.00 1.10
C LEU A 125 1.66 1.33 2.59
N VAL A 126 0.67 0.80 3.32
CA VAL A 126 0.43 1.19 4.71
C VAL A 126 1.33 0.38 5.64
N GLU A 127 2.18 1.09 6.39
CA GLU A 127 3.06 0.48 7.39
C GLU A 127 2.44 0.49 8.77
N ARG A 128 2.74 -0.53 9.60
CA ARG A 128 2.29 -0.55 11.00
C ARG A 128 2.88 0.60 11.81
N GLU A 129 4.17 0.86 11.65
CA GLU A 129 4.86 1.89 12.41
C GLU A 129 4.58 3.27 11.80
N LYS A 130 4.41 4.28 12.66
CA LYS A 130 4.27 5.66 12.22
C LYS A 130 5.63 6.31 12.13
N VAL A 131 5.94 6.89 10.98
CA VAL A 131 7.04 7.86 10.86
C VAL A 131 6.45 9.23 10.58
N ASN A 132 6.83 10.24 11.36
CA ASN A 132 6.28 11.61 11.26
C ASN A 132 4.74 11.69 11.33
N GLY A 133 4.12 10.75 12.05
CA GLY A 133 2.67 10.69 12.24
C GLY A 133 1.89 10.15 11.03
N VAL A 134 2.55 9.50 10.09
CA VAL A 134 1.93 8.77 8.97
C VAL A 134 2.43 7.33 8.90
N HIS A 135 1.56 6.43 8.46
CA HIS A 135 1.77 5.00 8.26
C HIS A 135 2.25 4.72 6.83
N ILE A 136 3.37 5.31 6.44
CA ILE A 136 3.97 5.10 5.11
C ILE A 136 5.49 5.28 5.22
N ASP A 137 6.23 4.52 4.42
CA ASP A 137 7.69 4.60 4.40
C ASP A 137 8.15 6.05 4.12
N PRO A 138 9.13 6.58 4.88
CA PRO A 138 9.70 7.93 4.69
C PRO A 138 10.31 8.22 3.32
N VAL A 139 10.52 7.19 2.49
CA VAL A 139 10.89 7.35 1.09
C VAL A 139 9.78 8.06 0.31
N PHE A 140 8.52 7.96 0.70
CA PHE A 140 7.43 8.75 0.14
C PHE A 140 7.42 10.18 0.69
N ASP A 141 6.90 11.13 -0.09
CA ASP A 141 6.76 12.50 0.37
C ASP A 141 5.63 12.59 1.43
N SER A 142 5.95 13.14 2.60
CA SER A 142 5.01 13.33 3.71
C SER A 142 3.86 14.32 3.41
N LYS A 143 3.84 14.96 2.24
CA LYS A 143 2.77 15.88 1.82
C LYS A 143 1.42 15.18 1.65
N GLN A 144 1.41 13.90 1.28
CA GLN A 144 0.19 13.15 0.99
C GLN A 144 -0.18 12.29 2.18
N LYS A 145 -1.13 12.80 2.97
CA LYS A 145 -1.72 12.06 4.09
C LYS A 145 -2.85 11.14 3.67
N THR A 146 -3.40 11.34 2.47
CA THR A 146 -4.52 10.57 1.94
C THR A 146 -4.37 10.35 0.43
N CYS A 147 -4.80 9.18 -0.04
CA CYS A 147 -4.89 8.82 -1.44
C CYS A 147 -6.30 8.34 -1.77
N TRP A 148 -6.79 8.63 -2.95
CA TRP A 148 -8.04 8.05 -3.43
C TRP A 148 -7.74 6.74 -4.17
N SER A 149 -8.63 5.75 -4.09
CA SER A 149 -8.53 4.51 -4.87
C SER A 149 -9.29 4.61 -6.20
N ALA A 150 -9.11 3.64 -7.11
CA ALA A 150 -9.99 3.43 -8.26
C ALA A 150 -11.28 2.67 -7.88
N ASP A 151 -11.32 2.05 -6.70
CA ASP A 151 -12.47 1.30 -6.21
C ASP A 151 -13.58 2.20 -5.71
N SER A 152 -14.82 1.70 -5.81
CA SER A 152 -16.03 2.39 -5.35
C SER A 152 -16.74 1.57 -4.28
N ASN A 153 -17.38 2.24 -3.33
CA ASN A 153 -18.18 1.60 -2.28
C ASN A 153 -19.56 1.12 -2.80
N LEU A 154 -20.06 0.01 -2.24
CA LEU A 154 -21.39 -0.56 -2.53
C LEU A 154 -22.51 -0.06 -1.60
N ILE A 155 -22.22 0.78 -0.61
CA ILE A 155 -23.26 1.26 0.32
C ILE A 155 -24.15 2.29 -0.38
N GLY A 156 -25.23 1.79 -0.99
CA GLY A 156 -26.39 2.58 -1.38
C GLY A 156 -27.24 2.90 -0.16
N GLY A 157 -27.04 4.08 0.42
CA GLY A 157 -27.96 4.70 1.36
C GLY A 157 -28.24 6.12 0.88
N GLU A 158 -29.51 6.43 0.64
CA GLU A 158 -29.98 7.74 0.19
C GLU A 158 -29.39 8.87 1.06
N GLY A 159 -28.68 9.82 0.45
CA GLY A 159 -28.30 11.07 1.11
C GLY A 159 -26.90 11.61 0.84
N ARG A 160 -25.98 10.84 0.21
CA ARG A 160 -24.69 11.38 -0.24
C ARG A 160 -24.52 11.17 -1.74
N THR A 161 -24.56 12.27 -2.48
CA THR A 161 -24.53 12.29 -3.93
C THR A 161 -23.17 11.81 -4.46
N GLY A 162 -23.16 10.63 -5.07
CA GLY A 162 -22.25 10.26 -6.16
C GLY A 162 -21.14 9.28 -5.79
N SER A 163 -21.32 8.01 -6.16
CA SER A 163 -20.25 7.03 -6.42
C SER A 163 -18.99 7.22 -5.56
N GLU A 164 -19.10 6.95 -4.27
CA GLU A 164 -18.06 7.29 -3.30
C GLU A 164 -16.85 6.37 -3.51
N VAL A 165 -15.77 6.99 -3.98
CA VAL A 165 -14.44 6.42 -4.11
C VAL A 165 -13.82 6.28 -2.72
N TRP A 166 -13.12 5.19 -2.43
CA TRP A 166 -12.45 5.04 -1.14
C TRP A 166 -11.22 5.94 -1.02
N ILE A 167 -10.99 6.43 0.19
CA ILE A 167 -9.79 7.20 0.55
C ILE A 167 -8.92 6.27 1.40
N GLY A 168 -7.75 5.87 0.89
CA GLY A 168 -6.67 5.35 1.73
C GLY A 168 -6.14 6.50 2.58
N ASN A 169 -6.18 6.36 3.90
CA ASN A 169 -5.70 7.35 4.84
C ASN A 169 -4.43 6.86 5.50
N PHE A 170 -3.32 7.57 5.25
CA PHE A 170 -2.02 7.25 5.85
C PHE A 170 -1.80 7.99 7.18
N ALA A 171 -2.61 9.01 7.50
CA ALA A 171 -2.47 9.81 8.73
C ALA A 171 -3.37 9.35 9.89
N GLN A 172 -4.43 8.62 9.58
CA GLN A 172 -5.23 7.88 10.56
C GLN A 172 -5.46 6.52 9.92
N ALA A 173 -4.80 5.50 10.45
CA ALA A 173 -5.44 4.22 10.55
C ALA A 173 -6.00 4.16 11.97
#